data_AF-L9VMN9-F1
#
_entry.id   AF-L9VMN9-F1
#
_cell.length_a   1.000
_cell.length_b   1.000
_cell.length_c   1.000
_cell.angle_alpha   90.00
_cell.angle_beta   90.00
_cell.angle_gamma   90.00
#
_symmetry.space_group_name_H-M   'P 1'
#
loop_
_entity.id
_entity.type
_entity.pdbx_description
1 polymer ?
#
loop_
_entity_poly.entity_id
_entity_poly.type
_entity_poly.pdbx_seq_one_letter_code
_entity_poly.pdbx_strand_id
1 'polypeptide(L)'
;MDGGVQMRSGVAVVKRVADETGVSPMELPQLNETVDPDALDDLLESGDQSNRGAWPVVTFSYANQRVRMTADGRVTLSDSDELPAIDDWSHVSDVDVARENDTTVRVVSAVAAQTDHDRAYIRSAIADTIDLDAVERLNGRRRNGAPRSGATVGLSTLGYDVVVRPDGTIAAGSTLRRLKRVGGNVLVVGAVPDDLVDVASTSLMGDRGRDRRRLFALLDRDIDVVYTRLSPEDASTAQVVDYAATARSAVGSHSTVDIGPTPRIAAEPDDIDGLEDAIDSALRMITAAETEPNPATIRLCVDSLRPIVEDRDVEVTERFLESVCQSVKAVSALGHYVLPIERSSKTVRQLEALFDATVELRVGESGAEQRWHLHESNYTTDWFALRDSR
;
A
#
# COMPACT_ATOMS: atom_id res chain seq x y z
N MET A 1 4.91 16.23 29.84
CA MET A 1 6.25 16.49 29.26
C MET A 1 7.20 15.53 29.93
N ASP A 2 7.25 14.31 29.42
CA ASP A 2 8.19 13.29 29.85
C ASP A 2 9.25 13.24 28.75
N GLY A 3 10.36 13.92 28.97
CA GLY A 3 11.50 13.94 28.06
C GLY A 3 12.26 12.63 28.18
N GLY A 4 11.65 11.54 27.72
CA GLY A 4 12.32 10.26 27.61
C GLY A 4 13.53 10.42 26.69
N VAL A 5 14.73 10.17 27.20
CA VAL A 5 15.94 10.10 26.38
C VAL A 5 15.70 9.03 25.33
N GLN A 6 15.47 9.43 24.09
CA GLN A 6 15.32 8.51 22.98
C GLN A 6 16.64 7.77 22.84
N MET A 7 16.59 6.46 23.06
CA MET A 7 17.76 5.59 22.98
C MET A 7 18.25 5.63 21.53
N ARG A 8 19.56 5.85 21.33
CA ARG A 8 20.19 5.80 20.00
C ARG A 8 19.81 4.52 19.28
N SER A 9 19.46 4.64 18.01
CA SER A 9 18.96 3.55 17.15
C SER A 9 19.93 2.37 17.11
N GLY A 10 21.24 2.64 17.05
CA GLY A 10 22.26 1.58 17.15
C GLY A 10 22.20 0.76 18.44
N VAL A 11 21.89 1.38 19.58
CA VAL A 11 21.73 0.69 20.88
C VAL A 11 20.41 -0.08 20.92
N ALA A 12 19.34 0.49 20.36
CA ALA A 12 18.04 -0.15 20.28
C ALA A 12 18.09 -1.47 19.50
N VAL A 13 18.83 -1.51 18.37
CA VAL A 13 19.04 -2.74 17.59
C VAL A 13 19.73 -3.82 18.40
N VAL A 14 20.89 -3.50 18.99
CA VAL A 14 21.69 -4.47 19.74
C VAL A 14 20.87 -5.03 20.91
N LYS A 15 20.16 -4.16 21.62
CA LYS A 15 19.28 -4.58 22.72
C LYS A 15 18.15 -5.48 22.24
N ARG A 16 17.43 -5.08 21.19
CA ARG A 16 16.28 -5.85 20.68
C ARG A 16 16.70 -7.24 20.21
N VAL A 17 17.84 -7.35 19.53
CA VAL A 17 18.40 -8.62 19.06
C VAL A 17 18.87 -9.48 20.24
N ALA A 18 19.56 -8.90 21.22
CA ALA A 18 19.96 -9.60 22.43
C ALA A 18 18.76 -10.18 23.20
N ASP A 19 17.71 -9.38 23.37
CA ASP A 19 16.48 -9.79 24.05
C ASP A 19 15.78 -10.94 23.30
N GLU A 20 15.76 -10.90 21.95
CA GLU A 20 15.14 -11.92 21.11
C GLU A 20 15.94 -13.23 21.09
N THR A 21 17.26 -13.15 20.96
CA THR A 21 18.13 -14.35 20.88
C THR A 21 18.50 -14.90 22.26
N GLY A 22 18.20 -14.18 23.34
CA GLY A 22 18.61 -14.54 24.71
C GLY A 22 20.13 -14.49 24.93
N VAL A 23 20.85 -13.73 24.09
CA VAL A 23 22.32 -13.62 24.12
C VAL A 23 22.70 -12.29 24.77
N SER A 24 23.80 -12.26 25.52
CA SER A 24 24.28 -11.01 26.10
C SER A 24 24.64 -9.98 25.01
N PRO A 25 24.28 -8.69 25.13
CA PRO A 25 24.71 -7.65 24.20
C PRO A 25 26.22 -7.59 23.94
N MET A 26 27.04 -8.04 24.91
CA MET A 26 28.50 -8.08 24.81
C MET A 26 29.04 -9.28 24.02
N GLU A 27 28.20 -10.30 23.81
CA GLU A 27 28.53 -11.50 23.04
C GLU A 27 28.09 -11.39 21.57
N LEU A 28 27.27 -10.39 21.24
CA LEU A 28 26.87 -10.10 19.87
C LEU A 28 28.04 -9.51 19.05
N PRO A 29 28.10 -9.76 17.73
CA PRO A 29 29.05 -9.10 16.84
C PRO A 29 28.94 -7.57 16.91
N GLN A 30 30.00 -6.84 16.59
CA GLN A 30 29.89 -5.37 16.60
C GLN A 30 28.98 -4.90 15.46
N LEU A 31 27.97 -4.07 15.76
CA LEU A 31 27.06 -3.52 14.74
C LEU A 31 27.82 -2.78 13.62
N ASN A 32 28.95 -2.15 13.95
CA ASN A 32 29.82 -1.46 13.01
C ASN A 32 30.43 -2.37 11.92
N GLU A 33 30.41 -3.69 12.10
CA GLU A 33 30.80 -4.64 11.05
C GLU A 33 29.74 -4.75 9.94
N THR A 34 28.50 -4.41 10.26
CA THR A 34 27.33 -4.52 9.39
C THR A 34 26.91 -3.17 8.82
N VAL A 35 26.77 -2.14 9.65
CA VAL A 35 26.36 -0.79 9.27
C VAL A 35 27.08 0.26 10.11
N ASP A 36 27.20 1.49 9.62
CA ASP A 36 27.67 2.61 10.46
C ASP A 36 26.57 3.04 11.46
N PRO A 37 26.75 2.86 12.78
CA PRO A 37 25.71 3.17 13.76
C PRO A 37 25.41 4.67 13.85
N ASP A 38 26.41 5.53 13.66
CA ASP A 38 26.21 6.99 13.71
C ASP A 38 25.39 7.44 12.48
N ALA A 39 25.70 6.89 11.30
CA ALA A 39 24.91 7.17 10.10
C ALA A 39 23.48 6.61 10.18
N LEU A 40 23.28 5.49 10.88
CA LEU A 40 21.95 4.93 11.14
C LEU A 40 21.13 5.84 12.05
N ASP A 41 21.74 6.39 13.12
CA ASP A 41 21.11 7.37 14.00
C ASP A 41 20.75 8.64 13.20
N ASP A 42 21.70 9.19 12.42
CA ASP A 42 21.46 10.35 11.56
C ASP A 42 20.30 10.09 10.59
N LEU A 43 20.25 8.93 9.94
CA LEU A 43 19.20 8.61 8.96
C LEU A 43 17.79 8.68 9.55
N LEU A 44 17.63 8.20 10.78
CA LEU A 44 16.33 8.14 11.45
C LEU A 44 15.96 9.48 12.10
N GLU A 45 16.95 10.28 12.52
CA GLU A 45 16.75 11.61 13.09
C GLU A 45 16.61 12.73 12.03
N SER A 46 17.06 12.51 10.80
CA SER A 46 17.32 13.55 9.78
C SER A 46 16.14 14.07 8.96
N GLY A 47 15.06 14.61 9.52
CA GLY A 47 14.06 15.27 8.65
C GLY A 47 12.82 15.75 9.37
N ASP A 48 11.87 16.29 8.59
CA ASP A 48 10.62 16.77 9.16
C ASP A 48 9.74 15.59 9.57
N GLN A 49 9.74 15.29 10.88
CA GLN A 49 8.93 14.22 11.48
C GLN A 49 7.42 14.40 11.20
N SER A 50 6.96 15.60 10.87
CA SER A 50 5.57 15.85 10.52
C SER A 50 5.20 15.43 9.09
N ASN A 51 6.20 15.22 8.23
CA ASN A 51 6.02 14.96 6.79
C ASN A 51 6.64 13.62 6.32
N ARG A 52 7.51 13.02 7.14
CA ARG A 52 8.01 11.66 6.95
C ARG A 52 6.90 10.68 7.32
N GLY A 53 6.33 9.99 6.34
CA GLY A 53 5.44 8.85 6.57
C GLY A 53 6.19 7.68 7.23
N ALA A 54 6.03 6.47 6.71
CA ALA A 54 6.72 5.28 7.23
C ALA A 54 8.23 5.19 6.85
N TRP A 55 8.82 6.26 6.28
CA TRP A 55 10.12 6.24 5.61
C TRP A 55 11.17 7.12 6.31
N PRO A 56 12.46 6.72 6.33
CA PRO A 56 13.04 5.58 5.62
C PRO A 56 12.82 4.23 6.30
N VAL A 57 12.93 3.16 5.51
CA VAL A 57 12.99 1.77 6.01
C VAL A 57 14.40 1.26 5.79
N VAL A 58 15.06 0.80 6.85
CA VAL A 58 16.41 0.24 6.77
C VAL A 58 16.33 -1.26 7.07
N THR A 59 16.95 -2.09 6.25
CA THR A 59 16.97 -3.54 6.45
C THR A 59 18.37 -4.11 6.26
N PHE A 60 18.82 -4.91 7.21
CA PHE A 60 20.12 -5.59 7.17
C PHE A 60 20.11 -6.87 8.00
N SER A 61 21.06 -7.76 7.73
CA SER A 61 21.27 -8.98 8.51
C SER A 61 22.29 -8.72 9.62
N TYR A 62 21.93 -9.03 10.86
CA TYR A 62 22.80 -8.88 12.04
C TYR A 62 22.55 -10.03 13.01
N ALA A 63 23.61 -10.75 13.40
CA ALA A 63 23.54 -11.92 14.27
C ALA A 63 22.49 -12.97 13.82
N ASN A 64 22.46 -13.30 12.52
CA ASN A 64 21.50 -14.22 11.88
C ASN A 64 20.02 -13.78 11.93
N GLN A 65 19.75 -12.57 12.39
CA GLN A 65 18.43 -11.95 12.35
C GLN A 65 18.39 -10.94 11.21
N ARG A 66 17.28 -10.89 10.47
CA ARG A 66 16.97 -9.77 9.58
C ARG A 66 16.35 -8.67 10.43
N VAL A 67 17.12 -7.60 10.60
CA VAL A 67 16.71 -6.38 11.30
C VAL A 67 16.03 -5.47 10.31
N ARG A 68 14.82 -5.02 10.62
CA ARG A 68 14.12 -3.96 9.91
C ARG A 68 13.83 -2.81 10.86
N MET A 69 14.13 -1.59 10.41
CA MET A 69 13.89 -0.35 11.16
C MET A 69 13.06 0.61 10.31
N THR A 70 12.13 1.30 10.95
CA THR A 70 11.29 2.35 10.36
C THR A 70 11.63 3.71 10.97
N ALA A 71 11.18 4.80 10.33
CA ALA A 71 11.44 6.17 10.75
C ALA A 71 10.95 6.53 12.17
N ASP A 72 9.93 5.83 12.67
CA ASP A 72 9.44 5.95 14.05
C ASP A 72 10.35 5.29 15.10
N GLY A 73 11.48 4.70 14.66
CA GLY A 73 12.44 4.01 15.51
C GLY A 73 12.02 2.60 15.90
N ARG A 74 10.91 2.06 15.35
CA ARG A 74 10.49 0.69 15.61
C ARG A 74 11.47 -0.29 14.97
N VAL A 75 11.86 -1.31 15.76
CA VAL A 75 12.73 -2.40 15.31
C VAL A 75 11.94 -3.69 15.29
N THR A 76 11.82 -4.29 14.11
CA THR A 76 11.22 -5.62 13.91
C THR A 76 12.30 -6.61 13.49
N LEU A 77 12.23 -7.81 14.05
CA LEU A 77 13.15 -8.91 13.77
C LEU A 77 12.39 -10.02 13.04
N SER A 78 13.08 -10.68 12.12
CA SER A 78 12.60 -11.85 11.39
C SER A 78 13.78 -12.77 11.12
N ASP A 79 13.51 -14.05 10.90
CA ASP A 79 14.60 -14.99 10.60
C ASP A 79 15.25 -14.62 9.26
N SER A 80 16.58 -14.69 9.20
CA SER A 80 17.30 -14.29 7.98
C SER A 80 17.03 -15.22 6.79
N ASP A 81 16.70 -16.48 7.06
CA ASP A 81 16.35 -17.52 6.09
C ASP A 81 14.87 -17.54 5.71
N GLU A 82 14.01 -16.84 6.45
CA GLU A 82 12.60 -16.69 6.08
C GLU A 82 12.56 -15.86 4.78
N LEU A 83 12.00 -16.44 3.71
CA LEU A 83 11.72 -15.68 2.49
C LEU A 83 10.86 -14.49 2.90
N PRO A 84 11.21 -13.25 2.53
CA PRO A 84 10.39 -12.11 2.89
C PRO A 84 8.97 -12.39 2.39
N ALA A 85 7.98 -12.14 3.26
CA ALA A 85 6.56 -12.21 2.93
C ALA A 85 6.28 -11.19 1.83
N ILE A 86 6.50 -11.59 0.58
CA ILE A 86 6.70 -10.70 -0.57
C ILE A 86 7.96 -9.85 -0.38
N ASP A 87 8.90 -9.88 -1.32
CA ASP A 87 9.95 -8.85 -1.34
C ASP A 87 9.22 -7.51 -1.47
N ASP A 88 9.24 -6.69 -0.40
CA ASP A 88 8.57 -5.39 -0.26
C ASP A 88 8.84 -4.43 -1.43
N TRP A 89 9.77 -4.83 -2.29
CA TRP A 89 10.41 -4.11 -3.36
C TRP A 89 10.24 -4.79 -4.73
N SER A 90 9.40 -5.81 -4.86
CA SER A 90 9.16 -6.52 -6.14
C SER A 90 8.58 -5.62 -7.25
N HIS A 91 8.06 -4.44 -6.90
CA HIS A 91 7.58 -3.44 -7.86
C HIS A 91 8.65 -2.47 -8.35
N VAL A 92 9.78 -2.34 -7.65
CA VAL A 92 10.91 -1.54 -8.11
C VAL A 92 11.77 -2.36 -9.08
N SER A 93 12.53 -1.67 -9.91
CA SER A 93 13.46 -2.32 -10.83
C SER A 93 14.76 -1.54 -10.86
N ASP A 94 15.87 -2.26 -11.04
CA ASP A 94 17.20 -1.65 -11.10
C ASP A 94 17.23 -0.59 -12.19
N VAL A 95 17.73 0.59 -11.83
CA VAL A 95 17.90 1.70 -12.78
C VAL A 95 19.36 1.76 -13.16
N ASP A 96 19.63 1.71 -14.47
CA ASP A 96 20.96 1.93 -15.02
C ASP A 96 21.30 3.43 -14.94
N VAL A 97 21.75 3.83 -13.75
CA VAL A 97 22.35 5.13 -13.51
C VAL A 97 23.84 5.00 -13.82
N ALA A 98 24.37 5.90 -14.64
CA ALA A 98 25.80 5.95 -14.94
C ALA A 98 26.62 5.85 -13.65
N ARG A 99 27.83 5.28 -13.72
CA ARG A 99 28.78 5.16 -12.59
C ARG A 99 29.27 6.54 -12.11
N GLU A 100 28.36 7.35 -11.64
CA GLU A 100 28.63 8.51 -10.81
C GLU A 100 28.97 7.97 -9.41
N ASN A 101 29.92 8.60 -8.74
CA ASN A 101 30.32 8.14 -7.41
C ASN A 101 29.37 8.62 -6.31
N ASP A 102 28.47 9.55 -6.62
CA ASP A 102 27.62 10.25 -5.65
C ASP A 102 26.23 9.58 -5.58
N THR A 103 25.89 9.11 -4.38
CA THR A 103 24.59 8.44 -4.11
C THR A 103 23.41 9.35 -4.40
N THR A 104 23.53 10.65 -4.09
CA THR A 104 22.48 11.65 -4.32
C THR A 104 22.17 11.80 -5.80
N VAL A 105 23.20 11.96 -6.65
CA VAL A 105 22.98 12.17 -8.08
C VAL A 105 22.34 10.93 -8.72
N ARG A 106 22.72 9.75 -8.27
CA ARG A 106 22.16 8.48 -8.72
C ARG A 106 20.71 8.30 -8.31
N VAL A 107 20.34 8.58 -7.05
CA VAL A 107 18.94 8.53 -6.59
C VAL A 107 18.07 9.54 -7.37
N VAL A 108 18.54 10.79 -7.51
CA VAL A 108 17.83 11.82 -8.28
C VAL A 108 17.63 11.39 -9.72
N SER A 109 18.65 10.80 -10.36
CA SER A 109 18.56 10.30 -11.74
C SER A 109 17.60 9.12 -11.86
N ALA A 110 17.55 8.24 -10.87
CA ALA A 110 16.65 7.10 -10.85
C ALA A 110 15.17 7.52 -10.78
N VAL A 111 14.86 8.53 -9.97
CA VAL A 111 13.50 9.11 -9.89
C VAL A 111 13.20 9.88 -11.18
N ALA A 112 14.11 10.75 -11.64
CA ALA A 112 13.95 11.55 -12.86
C ALA A 112 13.72 10.69 -14.12
N ALA A 113 14.20 9.44 -14.15
CA ALA A 113 13.93 8.53 -15.26
C ALA A 113 12.47 8.05 -15.31
N GLN A 114 11.69 8.26 -14.25
CA GLN A 114 10.31 7.76 -14.12
C GLN A 114 9.27 8.87 -13.99
N THR A 115 9.69 10.14 -13.91
CA THR A 115 8.83 11.30 -13.70
C THR A 115 9.21 12.43 -14.64
N ASP A 116 8.27 13.32 -14.92
CA ASP A 116 8.49 14.54 -15.71
C ASP A 116 8.97 15.72 -14.86
N HIS A 117 9.14 15.53 -13.55
CA HIS A 117 9.67 16.54 -12.65
C HIS A 117 11.14 16.87 -12.95
N ASP A 118 11.53 18.12 -12.74
CA ASP A 118 12.92 18.53 -12.91
C ASP A 118 13.82 18.03 -11.76
N ARG A 119 15.12 17.89 -12.03
CA ARG A 119 16.09 17.34 -11.07
C ARG A 119 16.25 18.17 -9.80
N ALA A 120 16.05 19.49 -9.84
CA ALA A 120 16.18 20.34 -8.66
C ALA A 120 14.98 20.13 -7.72
N TYR A 121 13.76 20.05 -8.27
CA TYR A 121 12.57 19.70 -7.51
C TYR A 121 12.68 18.30 -6.88
N ILE A 122 13.11 17.30 -7.66
CA ILE A 122 13.34 15.93 -7.17
C ILE A 122 14.38 15.92 -6.03
N ARG A 123 15.49 16.63 -6.19
CA ARG A 123 16.53 16.72 -5.16
C ARG A 123 16.00 17.32 -3.86
N SER A 124 15.19 18.38 -3.95
CA SER A 124 14.56 18.99 -2.78
C SER A 124 13.63 18.00 -2.07
N ALA A 125 12.74 17.33 -2.81
CA ALA A 125 11.80 16.37 -2.26
C ALA A 125 12.49 15.17 -1.58
N ILE A 126 13.61 14.70 -2.14
CA ILE A 126 14.43 13.67 -1.51
C ILE A 126 15.06 14.18 -0.22
N ALA A 127 15.64 15.38 -0.23
CA ALA A 127 16.29 15.95 0.95
C ALA A 127 15.32 16.19 2.12
N ASP A 128 14.05 16.50 1.82
CA ASP A 128 12.98 16.59 2.83
C ASP A 128 12.62 15.21 3.42
N THR A 129 12.87 14.14 2.66
CA THR A 129 12.57 12.76 3.06
C THR A 129 13.73 12.13 3.83
N ILE A 130 14.97 12.24 3.34
CA ILE A 130 16.12 11.46 3.83
C ILE A 130 17.46 12.15 3.57
N ASP A 131 18.39 12.03 4.52
CA ASP A 131 19.80 12.39 4.32
C ASP A 131 20.54 11.28 3.53
N LEU A 132 20.78 11.52 2.24
CA LEU A 132 21.51 10.57 1.39
C LEU A 132 23.02 10.49 1.69
N ASP A 133 23.61 11.50 2.34
CA ASP A 133 25.00 11.40 2.80
C ASP A 133 25.09 10.41 3.98
N ALA A 134 24.05 10.35 4.82
CA ALA A 134 23.92 9.30 5.83
C ALA A 134 23.75 7.92 5.19
N VAL A 135 22.97 7.77 4.11
CA VAL A 135 22.86 6.50 3.35
C VAL A 135 24.22 6.04 2.83
N GLU A 136 25.02 6.95 2.27
CA GLU A 136 26.34 6.62 1.75
C GLU A 136 27.30 6.19 2.88
N ARG A 137 27.29 6.91 4.01
CA ARG A 137 28.10 6.54 5.19
C ARG A 137 27.68 5.22 5.82
N LEU A 138 26.38 4.93 5.85
CA LEU A 138 25.80 3.70 6.42
C LEU A 138 26.47 2.44 5.86
N ASN A 139 26.63 2.41 4.53
CA ASN A 139 27.22 1.31 3.77
C ASN A 139 28.71 1.50 3.47
N GLY A 140 29.28 2.65 3.84
CA GLY A 140 30.67 2.99 3.63
C GLY A 140 31.63 1.99 4.28
N ARG A 141 32.92 2.10 3.95
CA ARG A 141 33.96 1.30 4.59
C ARG A 141 34.15 1.74 6.05
N ARG A 142 34.49 0.78 6.91
CA ARG A 142 34.91 1.03 8.30
C ARG A 142 36.15 1.92 8.31
N ARG A 143 36.46 2.56 9.45
CA ARG A 143 37.67 3.40 9.62
C ARG A 143 38.99 2.68 9.29
N ASN A 144 39.02 1.35 9.40
CA ASN A 144 40.16 0.51 9.06
C ASN A 144 40.18 0.07 7.58
N GLY A 145 39.27 0.56 6.74
CA GLY A 145 39.15 0.22 5.32
C GLY A 145 38.40 -1.09 5.03
N ALA A 146 38.01 -1.88 6.04
CA ALA A 146 37.24 -3.11 5.83
C ALA A 146 35.83 -2.78 5.32
N PRO A 147 35.28 -3.56 4.37
CA PRO A 147 33.90 -3.40 3.92
C PRO A 147 32.92 -3.74 5.06
N ARG A 148 31.73 -3.18 4.97
CA ARG A 148 30.57 -3.57 5.78
C ARG A 148 29.69 -4.52 4.96
N SER A 149 28.92 -5.38 5.62
CA SER A 149 27.87 -6.15 4.92
C SER A 149 26.81 -5.23 4.32
N GLY A 150 26.58 -4.09 4.98
CA GLY A 150 25.69 -3.02 4.58
C GLY A 150 24.21 -3.29 4.87
N ALA A 151 23.40 -2.29 4.56
CA ALA A 151 21.96 -2.28 4.65
C ALA A 151 21.33 -1.86 3.32
N THR A 152 20.14 -2.38 3.09
CA THR A 152 19.22 -1.87 2.09
C THR A 152 18.43 -0.72 2.72
N VAL A 153 18.39 0.43 2.06
CA VAL A 153 17.61 1.60 2.48
C VAL A 153 16.50 1.82 1.48
N GLY A 154 15.27 1.79 1.97
CA GLY A 154 14.07 2.15 1.24
C GLY A 154 13.59 3.55 1.61
N LEU A 155 13.13 4.29 0.62
CA LEU A 155 12.41 5.55 0.81
C LEU A 155 11.26 5.66 -0.20
N SER A 156 10.31 6.55 0.06
CA SER A 156 9.31 6.95 -0.92
C SER A 156 9.25 8.46 -1.02
N THR A 157 9.24 8.98 -2.25
CA THR A 157 9.21 10.40 -2.55
C THR A 157 8.50 10.64 -3.88
N LEU A 158 7.68 11.68 -3.96
CA LEU A 158 6.95 12.04 -5.19
C LEU A 158 6.10 10.89 -5.79
N GLY A 159 5.64 9.94 -4.97
CA GLY A 159 4.91 8.75 -5.42
C GLY A 159 5.78 7.66 -6.06
N TYR A 160 7.09 7.71 -5.86
CA TYR A 160 8.07 6.72 -6.27
C TYR A 160 8.79 6.15 -5.07
N ASP A 161 8.88 4.82 -5.04
CA ASP A 161 9.65 4.09 -4.06
C ASP A 161 11.05 3.85 -4.62
N VAL A 162 12.07 4.14 -3.82
CA VAL A 162 13.47 3.98 -4.17
C VAL A 162 14.15 3.09 -3.15
N VAL A 163 14.96 2.16 -3.67
CA VAL A 163 15.75 1.21 -2.88
C VAL A 163 17.22 1.41 -3.21
N VAL A 164 18.01 1.71 -2.20
CA VAL A 164 19.47 1.76 -2.26
C VAL A 164 20.01 0.52 -1.59
N ARG A 165 20.68 -0.35 -2.36
CA ARG A 165 21.26 -1.61 -1.86
C ARG A 165 22.66 -1.40 -1.27
N PRO A 166 23.17 -2.37 -0.46
CA PRO A 166 24.51 -2.30 0.12
C PRO A 166 25.66 -2.08 -0.87
N ASP A 167 25.53 -2.63 -2.08
CA ASP A 167 26.51 -2.49 -3.18
C ASP A 167 26.40 -1.15 -3.91
N GLY A 168 25.47 -0.30 -3.48
CA GLY A 168 25.13 0.97 -4.08
C GLY A 168 24.13 0.84 -5.23
N THR A 169 23.70 -0.34 -5.66
CA THR A 169 22.70 -0.48 -6.73
C THR A 169 21.39 0.22 -6.34
N ILE A 170 20.80 0.96 -7.28
CA ILE A 170 19.55 1.68 -7.07
C ILE A 170 18.45 1.03 -7.89
N ALA A 171 17.35 0.71 -7.23
CA ALA A 171 16.11 0.35 -7.87
C ALA A 171 15.04 1.39 -7.56
N ALA A 172 14.17 1.66 -8.52
CA ALA A 172 13.05 2.59 -8.33
C ALA A 172 11.79 2.08 -9.03
N GLY A 173 10.63 2.46 -8.52
CA GLY A 173 9.33 2.13 -9.09
C GLY A 173 8.23 2.98 -8.51
N SER A 174 7.19 3.28 -9.27
CA SER A 174 6.06 4.06 -8.75
C SER A 174 5.29 3.29 -7.65
N THR A 175 4.88 3.98 -6.59
CA THR A 175 3.98 3.46 -5.54
C THR A 175 2.67 2.93 -6.13
N LEU A 176 2.14 3.55 -7.19
CA LEU A 176 0.96 3.04 -7.89
C LEU A 176 1.17 1.64 -8.50
N ARG A 177 2.38 1.37 -9.02
CA ARG A 177 2.76 0.04 -9.51
C ARG A 177 2.91 -0.96 -8.37
N ARG A 178 3.33 -0.52 -7.17
CA ARG A 178 3.30 -1.34 -5.95
C ARG A 178 1.88 -1.80 -5.65
N LEU A 179 0.94 -0.87 -5.51
CA LEU A 179 -0.48 -1.19 -5.25
C LEU A 179 -1.05 -2.16 -6.29
N LYS A 180 -0.76 -1.93 -7.57
CA LYS A 180 -1.23 -2.82 -8.66
C LYS A 180 -0.62 -4.22 -8.64
N ARG A 181 0.59 -4.38 -8.11
CA ARG A 181 1.36 -5.64 -8.11
C ARG A 181 1.22 -6.40 -6.80
N VAL A 182 1.37 -5.74 -5.67
CA VAL A 182 1.42 -6.34 -4.33
C VAL A 182 0.02 -6.38 -3.69
N GLY A 183 -0.89 -5.50 -4.13
CA GLY A 183 -2.19 -5.33 -3.50
C GLY A 183 -2.19 -4.11 -2.58
N GLY A 184 -3.32 -3.88 -1.92
CA GLY A 184 -3.55 -2.73 -1.06
C GLY A 184 -5.03 -2.32 -1.05
N ASN A 185 -5.35 -1.30 -0.27
CA ASN A 185 -6.68 -0.78 -0.07
C ASN A 185 -6.77 0.64 -0.61
N VAL A 186 -7.76 0.88 -1.48
CA VAL A 186 -7.95 2.15 -2.17
C VAL A 186 -9.35 2.70 -1.91
N LEU A 187 -9.44 3.87 -1.29
CA LEU A 187 -10.71 4.56 -1.14
C LEU A 187 -11.02 5.38 -2.40
N VAL A 188 -12.22 5.26 -2.96
CA VAL A 188 -12.69 6.07 -4.08
C VAL A 188 -13.72 7.07 -3.58
N VAL A 189 -13.43 8.36 -3.74
CA VAL A 189 -14.27 9.48 -3.27
C VAL A 189 -14.53 10.49 -4.37
N GLY A 190 -15.47 11.40 -4.11
CA GLY A 190 -15.87 12.45 -5.04
C GLY A 190 -17.39 12.54 -5.12
N ALA A 191 -17.93 13.74 -4.99
CA ALA A 191 -19.35 14.01 -5.21
C ALA A 191 -19.61 14.10 -6.73
N VAL A 192 -19.47 12.98 -7.43
CA VAL A 192 -19.64 12.85 -8.88
C VAL A 192 -20.78 11.88 -9.21
N PRO A 193 -21.35 11.95 -10.42
CA PRO A 193 -22.31 10.97 -10.90
C PRO A 193 -21.79 9.51 -10.85
N ASP A 194 -22.70 8.56 -10.64
CA ASP A 194 -22.40 7.13 -10.47
C ASP A 194 -21.67 6.52 -11.69
N ASP A 195 -21.94 6.98 -12.90
CA ASP A 195 -21.27 6.51 -14.12
C ASP A 195 -19.76 6.82 -14.10
N LEU A 196 -19.34 7.91 -13.48
CA LEU A 196 -17.91 8.23 -13.32
C LEU A 196 -17.26 7.35 -12.24
N VAL A 197 -18.00 7.05 -11.18
CA VAL A 197 -17.56 6.10 -10.15
C VAL A 197 -17.38 4.70 -10.76
N ASP A 198 -18.31 4.29 -11.63
CA ASP A 198 -18.25 3.01 -12.34
C ASP A 198 -17.02 2.91 -13.24
N VAL A 199 -16.66 3.98 -13.96
CA VAL A 199 -15.45 4.03 -14.78
C VAL A 199 -14.20 3.89 -13.91
N ALA A 200 -14.12 4.61 -12.79
CA ALA A 200 -13.00 4.52 -11.86
C ALA A 200 -12.89 3.12 -11.22
N SER A 201 -14.01 2.56 -10.76
CA SER A 201 -14.11 1.20 -10.20
C SER A 201 -13.68 0.14 -11.21
N THR A 202 -14.15 0.25 -12.46
CA THR A 202 -13.77 -0.66 -13.56
C THR A 202 -12.26 -0.70 -13.76
N SER A 203 -11.58 0.46 -13.73
CA SER A 203 -10.12 0.51 -13.86
C SER A 203 -9.39 -0.24 -12.72
N LEU A 204 -9.95 -0.22 -11.50
CA LEU A 204 -9.39 -0.91 -10.34
C LEU A 204 -9.66 -2.43 -10.35
N MET A 205 -10.67 -2.88 -11.11
CA MET A 205 -10.94 -4.32 -11.32
C MET A 205 -9.94 -5.01 -12.25
N GLY A 206 -9.00 -4.25 -12.83
CA GLY A 206 -7.88 -4.74 -13.61
C GLY A 206 -8.19 -5.00 -15.09
N ASP A 207 -7.12 -5.13 -15.88
CA ASP A 207 -7.20 -5.32 -17.33
C ASP A 207 -7.97 -6.60 -17.70
N ARG A 208 -8.79 -6.52 -18.77
CA ARG A 208 -9.52 -7.65 -19.34
C ARG A 208 -8.56 -8.77 -19.78
N GLY A 209 -9.02 -10.02 -19.67
CA GLY A 209 -8.29 -11.20 -20.13
C GLY A 209 -7.05 -11.56 -19.29
N ARG A 210 -6.81 -10.87 -18.17
CA ARG A 210 -5.88 -11.37 -17.14
C ARG A 210 -6.63 -12.26 -16.16
N ASP A 211 -5.93 -13.26 -15.64
CA ASP A 211 -6.45 -14.14 -14.60
C ASP A 211 -6.63 -13.33 -13.29
N ARG A 212 -7.81 -12.74 -13.16
CA ARG A 212 -8.21 -11.89 -12.04
C ARG A 212 -9.48 -12.46 -11.42
N ARG A 213 -9.44 -12.64 -10.11
CA ARG A 213 -10.59 -13.13 -9.33
C ARG A 213 -11.29 -11.93 -8.72
N ARG A 214 -12.55 -11.70 -9.12
CA ARG A 214 -13.33 -10.52 -8.71
C ARG A 214 -14.31 -10.90 -7.61
N LEU A 215 -14.30 -10.13 -6.53
CA LEU A 215 -15.26 -10.23 -5.43
C LEU A 215 -15.93 -8.86 -5.28
N PHE A 216 -17.26 -8.83 -5.33
CA PHE A 216 -18.06 -7.65 -5.04
C PHE A 216 -18.75 -7.84 -3.69
N ALA A 217 -18.63 -6.86 -2.81
CA ALA A 217 -19.50 -6.68 -1.67
C ALA A 217 -20.44 -5.53 -2.01
N LEU A 218 -21.70 -5.87 -2.31
CA LEU A 218 -22.72 -4.91 -2.72
C LEU A 218 -23.55 -4.52 -1.50
N LEU A 219 -23.63 -3.22 -1.20
CA LEU A 219 -24.33 -2.68 -0.05
C LEU A 219 -25.44 -1.77 -0.57
N ASP A 220 -26.69 -2.26 -0.53
CA ASP A 220 -27.86 -1.59 -1.12
C ASP A 220 -27.65 -1.22 -2.61
N ARG A 221 -26.89 -2.05 -3.35
CA ARG A 221 -26.63 -1.90 -4.79
C ARG A 221 -27.14 -3.12 -5.55
N ASP A 222 -27.73 -2.88 -6.72
CA ASP A 222 -28.18 -3.94 -7.61
C ASP A 222 -26.99 -4.69 -8.21
N ILE A 223 -27.12 -6.01 -8.36
CA ILE A 223 -26.15 -6.89 -9.02
C ILE A 223 -25.84 -6.47 -10.47
N ASP A 224 -26.74 -5.72 -11.11
CA ASP A 224 -26.55 -5.12 -12.44
C ASP A 224 -25.27 -4.28 -12.55
N VAL A 225 -24.75 -3.75 -11.44
CA VAL A 225 -23.48 -3.02 -11.41
C VAL A 225 -22.29 -3.91 -11.81
N VAL A 226 -22.35 -5.22 -11.52
CA VAL A 226 -21.31 -6.20 -11.89
C VAL A 226 -21.21 -6.31 -13.40
N TYR A 227 -22.34 -6.38 -14.10
CA TYR A 227 -22.40 -6.45 -15.56
C TYR A 227 -22.02 -5.14 -16.24
N THR A 228 -22.22 -4.02 -15.56
CA THR A 228 -21.80 -2.70 -16.06
C THR A 228 -20.28 -2.54 -16.01
N ARG A 229 -19.63 -3.08 -14.97
CA ARG A 229 -18.18 -2.92 -14.73
C ARG A 229 -17.33 -4.03 -15.34
N LEU A 230 -17.89 -5.22 -15.57
CA LEU A 230 -17.16 -6.37 -16.09
C LEU A 230 -17.62 -6.75 -17.49
N SER A 231 -16.72 -7.39 -18.25
CA SER A 231 -17.14 -8.11 -19.45
C SER A 231 -18.01 -9.33 -19.07
N PRO A 232 -18.88 -9.85 -19.95
CA PRO A 232 -19.68 -11.03 -19.66
C PRO A 232 -18.85 -12.26 -19.24
N GLU A 233 -17.66 -12.44 -19.82
CA GLU A 233 -16.73 -13.51 -19.46
C GLU A 233 -16.20 -13.31 -18.03
N ASP A 234 -15.75 -12.10 -17.71
CA ASP A 234 -15.24 -11.78 -16.37
C ASP A 234 -16.35 -11.90 -15.30
N ALA A 235 -17.57 -11.42 -15.62
CA ALA A 235 -18.73 -11.46 -14.73
C ALA A 235 -19.11 -12.89 -14.34
N SER A 236 -18.98 -13.86 -15.25
CA SER A 236 -19.27 -15.27 -14.99
C SER A 236 -18.44 -15.90 -13.86
N THR A 237 -17.25 -15.34 -13.61
CA THR A 237 -16.31 -15.83 -12.61
C THR A 237 -16.29 -14.98 -11.34
N ALA A 238 -17.04 -13.86 -11.35
CA ALA A 238 -17.14 -12.97 -10.22
C ALA A 238 -17.98 -13.58 -9.11
N GLN A 239 -17.58 -13.31 -7.87
CA GLN A 239 -18.34 -13.64 -6.68
C GLN A 239 -18.96 -12.39 -6.09
N VAL A 240 -20.16 -12.52 -5.51
CA VAL A 240 -20.93 -11.42 -4.94
C VAL A 240 -21.33 -11.76 -3.51
N VAL A 241 -21.06 -10.87 -2.58
CA VAL A 241 -21.64 -10.82 -1.24
C VAL A 241 -22.66 -9.69 -1.26
N ASP A 242 -23.94 -10.03 -1.14
CA ASP A 242 -25.04 -9.07 -1.27
C ASP A 242 -25.58 -8.70 0.12
N TYR A 243 -25.29 -7.48 0.57
CA TYR A 243 -25.71 -6.97 1.86
C TYR A 243 -27.02 -6.19 1.73
N ALA A 244 -28.10 -6.82 2.20
CA ALA A 244 -29.40 -6.17 2.32
C ALA A 244 -29.47 -5.39 3.64
N ALA A 245 -29.28 -4.07 3.59
CA ALA A 245 -29.52 -3.21 4.75
C ALA A 245 -30.96 -3.41 5.25
N THR A 246 -31.11 -3.72 6.54
CA THR A 246 -32.20 -4.46 7.19
C THR A 246 -33.58 -3.76 7.24
N ALA A 247 -33.94 -2.91 6.27
CA ALA A 247 -35.20 -2.17 6.25
C ALA A 247 -35.95 -2.12 4.91
N ARG A 248 -35.46 -2.74 3.82
CA ARG A 248 -36.10 -2.63 2.48
C ARG A 248 -36.52 -3.93 1.80
N SER A 249 -36.45 -5.09 2.47
CA SER A 249 -36.94 -6.36 1.89
C SER A 249 -38.48 -6.45 1.87
N ALA A 250 -39.09 -5.63 1.02
CA ALA A 250 -40.41 -5.87 0.46
C ALA A 250 -40.42 -5.37 -0.99
N VAL A 251 -40.41 -6.33 -1.92
CA VAL A 251 -40.70 -6.21 -3.36
C VAL A 251 -39.52 -5.80 -4.25
N GLY A 252 -38.86 -6.82 -4.79
CA GLY A 252 -38.07 -6.77 -6.02
C GLY A 252 -37.98 -8.17 -6.60
N SER A 253 -38.99 -8.59 -7.38
CA SER A 253 -38.89 -9.84 -8.14
C SER A 253 -37.70 -9.73 -9.11
N HIS A 254 -36.66 -10.53 -8.88
CA HIS A 254 -35.61 -10.74 -9.88
C HIS A 254 -36.29 -11.18 -11.17
N SER A 255 -36.33 -10.28 -12.15
CA SER A 255 -36.76 -10.63 -13.49
C SER A 255 -35.69 -11.57 -14.04
N THR A 256 -36.01 -12.85 -14.11
CA THR A 256 -35.19 -13.88 -14.77
C THR A 256 -35.20 -13.61 -16.27
N VAL A 257 -34.47 -12.59 -16.69
CA VAL A 257 -34.03 -12.47 -18.08
C VAL A 257 -32.79 -13.36 -18.19
N ASP A 258 -32.79 -14.24 -19.19
CA ASP A 258 -31.70 -15.17 -19.48
C ASP A 258 -30.47 -14.39 -20.01
N ILE A 259 -29.75 -13.74 -19.09
CA ILE A 259 -28.59 -12.86 -19.38
C ILE A 259 -27.31 -13.67 -19.11
N GLY A 260 -26.98 -14.57 -20.03
CA GLY A 260 -25.64 -15.15 -20.12
C GLY A 260 -25.11 -15.78 -18.82
N PRO A 261 -23.78 -15.96 -18.69
CA PRO A 261 -23.22 -16.54 -17.49
C PRO A 261 -23.25 -15.51 -16.33
N THR A 262 -23.90 -15.90 -15.23
CA THR A 262 -24.21 -15.03 -14.09
C THR A 262 -23.08 -15.03 -13.05
N PRO A 263 -22.81 -13.90 -12.38
CA PRO A 263 -21.94 -13.90 -11.21
C PRO A 263 -22.52 -14.82 -10.12
N ARG A 264 -21.63 -15.40 -9.31
CA ARG A 264 -22.02 -16.33 -8.24
C ARG A 264 -22.28 -15.56 -6.95
N ILE A 265 -23.49 -15.67 -6.41
CA ILE A 265 -23.78 -15.22 -5.04
C ILE A 265 -23.05 -16.14 -4.05
N ALA A 266 -22.12 -15.57 -3.28
CA ALA A 266 -21.33 -16.25 -2.28
C ALA A 266 -22.01 -16.24 -0.91
N ALA A 267 -22.65 -15.11 -0.54
CA ALA A 267 -23.37 -14.93 0.72
C ALA A 267 -24.34 -13.74 0.63
N GLU A 268 -25.35 -13.74 1.51
CA GLU A 268 -26.34 -12.66 1.66
C GLU A 268 -26.48 -12.27 3.15
N PRO A 269 -25.47 -11.59 3.73
CA PRO A 269 -25.49 -11.21 5.15
C PRO A 269 -26.52 -10.11 5.43
N ASP A 270 -27.14 -10.15 6.61
CA ASP A 270 -28.16 -9.19 7.08
C ASP A 270 -27.65 -8.23 8.17
N ASP A 271 -26.45 -8.47 8.69
CA ASP A 271 -25.71 -7.58 9.60
C ASP A 271 -24.25 -7.34 9.18
N ILE A 272 -23.59 -6.39 9.85
CA ILE A 272 -22.23 -5.95 9.49
C ILE A 272 -21.15 -6.98 9.83
N ASP A 273 -21.34 -7.73 10.93
CA ASP A 273 -20.42 -8.76 11.37
C ASP A 273 -20.46 -9.94 10.38
N GLY A 274 -21.65 -10.34 9.94
CA GLY A 274 -21.84 -11.33 8.88
C GLY A 274 -21.29 -10.87 7.52
N LEU A 275 -21.35 -9.56 7.22
CA LEU A 275 -20.71 -8.99 6.03
C LEU A 275 -19.19 -9.10 6.09
N GLU A 276 -18.59 -8.76 7.23
CA GLU A 276 -17.16 -8.92 7.48
C GLU A 276 -16.71 -10.38 7.29
N ASP A 277 -17.39 -11.31 7.97
CA ASP A 277 -17.11 -12.75 7.90
C ASP A 277 -17.27 -13.31 6.48
N ALA A 278 -18.29 -12.86 5.75
CA ALA A 278 -18.54 -13.27 4.38
C ALA A 278 -17.43 -12.81 3.43
N ILE A 279 -16.96 -11.57 3.57
CA ILE A 279 -15.86 -11.03 2.77
C ILE A 279 -14.56 -11.80 3.08
N ASP A 280 -14.19 -11.95 4.36
CA ASP A 280 -12.98 -12.69 4.77
C ASP A 280 -13.01 -14.14 4.27
N SER A 281 -14.14 -14.82 4.46
CA SER A 281 -14.34 -16.21 4.00
C SER A 281 -14.20 -16.32 2.48
N ALA A 282 -14.80 -15.41 1.71
CA ALA A 282 -14.69 -15.41 0.26
C ALA A 282 -13.25 -15.18 -0.22
N LEU A 283 -12.52 -14.22 0.38
CA LEU A 283 -11.11 -13.95 0.08
C LEU A 283 -10.24 -15.18 0.35
N ARG A 284 -10.42 -15.84 1.51
CA ARG A 284 -9.69 -17.07 1.86
C ARG A 284 -10.00 -18.23 0.94
N MET A 285 -11.26 -18.42 0.56
CA MET A 285 -11.67 -19.47 -0.38
C MET A 285 -11.06 -19.27 -1.77
N ILE A 286 -11.05 -18.03 -2.27
CA ILE A 286 -10.40 -17.72 -3.56
C ILE A 286 -8.91 -18.03 -3.49
N THR A 287 -8.25 -17.58 -2.42
CA THR A 287 -6.81 -17.80 -2.20
C THR A 287 -6.46 -19.29 -2.11
N ALA A 288 -7.27 -20.06 -1.36
CA ALA A 288 -7.05 -21.50 -1.18
C ALA A 288 -7.26 -22.32 -2.47
N ALA A 289 -7.96 -21.76 -3.47
CA ALA A 289 -8.15 -22.40 -4.77
C ALA A 289 -6.99 -22.14 -5.74
N GLU A 290 -6.09 -21.19 -5.45
CA GLU A 290 -4.93 -20.89 -6.29
C GLU A 290 -3.77 -21.85 -5.98
N THR A 291 -3.19 -22.46 -7.03
CA THR A 291 -2.02 -23.35 -6.87
C THR A 291 -0.74 -22.54 -6.60
N GLU A 292 -0.66 -21.33 -7.16
CA GLU A 292 0.44 -20.38 -6.94
C GLU A 292 -0.16 -18.97 -6.77
N PRO A 293 -0.38 -18.52 -5.51
CA PRO A 293 -0.98 -17.23 -5.25
C PRO A 293 -0.04 -16.11 -5.74
N ASN A 294 -0.50 -15.33 -6.70
CA ASN A 294 0.22 -14.16 -7.17
C ASN A 294 -0.40 -12.91 -6.53
N PRO A 295 0.41 -12.00 -5.97
CA PRO A 295 -0.13 -10.77 -5.39
C PRO A 295 -1.00 -9.99 -6.39
N ALA A 296 -2.04 -9.36 -5.85
CA ALA A 296 -3.01 -8.53 -6.56
C ALA A 296 -3.79 -9.23 -7.70
N THR A 297 -3.89 -10.56 -7.71
CA THR A 297 -4.82 -11.31 -8.59
C THR A 297 -6.27 -11.15 -8.16
N ILE A 298 -6.50 -11.09 -6.85
CA ILE A 298 -7.81 -10.89 -6.26
C ILE A 298 -8.14 -9.39 -6.24
N ARG A 299 -9.33 -9.04 -6.74
CA ARG A 299 -9.89 -7.69 -6.76
C ARG A 299 -11.18 -7.65 -5.95
N LEU A 300 -11.14 -6.96 -4.82
CA LEU A 300 -12.33 -6.69 -4.01
C LEU A 300 -12.89 -5.32 -4.39
N CYS A 301 -14.21 -5.26 -4.59
CA CYS A 301 -15.00 -4.05 -4.75
C CYS A 301 -16.01 -3.99 -3.60
N VAL A 302 -15.93 -2.98 -2.73
CA VAL A 302 -16.98 -2.70 -1.75
C VAL A 302 -17.78 -1.50 -2.24
N ASP A 303 -19.03 -1.74 -2.63
CA ASP A 303 -19.87 -0.74 -3.30
C ASP A 303 -21.32 -0.74 -2.79
N SER A 304 -21.83 0.31 -2.15
CA SER A 304 -21.13 1.52 -1.70
C SER A 304 -21.03 1.53 -0.18
N LEU A 305 -20.06 2.25 0.38
CA LEU A 305 -19.97 2.43 1.84
C LEU A 305 -21.05 3.36 2.41
N ARG A 306 -21.88 4.01 1.57
CA ARG A 306 -22.88 4.98 2.04
C ARG A 306 -23.84 4.42 3.08
N PRO A 307 -24.46 3.23 2.91
CA PRO A 307 -25.42 2.73 3.89
C PRO A 307 -24.78 2.55 5.28
N ILE A 308 -23.54 2.06 5.34
CA ILE A 308 -22.84 1.89 6.62
C ILE A 308 -22.51 3.25 7.24
N VAL A 309 -22.00 4.20 6.43
CA VAL A 309 -21.64 5.54 6.90
C VAL A 309 -22.86 6.36 7.36
N GLU A 310 -24.00 6.19 6.71
CA GLU A 310 -25.23 6.95 7.00
C GLU A 310 -26.00 6.37 8.20
N ASP A 311 -26.03 5.04 8.35
CA ASP A 311 -26.82 4.38 9.38
C ASP A 311 -26.04 4.06 10.67
N ARG A 312 -24.71 4.13 10.64
CA ARG A 312 -23.84 3.74 11.77
C ARG A 312 -22.90 4.87 12.19
N ASP A 313 -22.47 4.80 13.44
CA ASP A 313 -21.43 5.68 13.95
C ASP A 313 -20.08 5.42 13.26
N VAL A 314 -19.25 6.45 13.19
CA VAL A 314 -17.97 6.40 12.47
C VAL A 314 -17.03 5.33 13.06
N GLU A 315 -17.04 5.13 14.38
CA GLU A 315 -16.18 4.14 15.05
C GLU A 315 -16.58 2.69 14.69
N VAL A 316 -17.87 2.44 14.39
CA VAL A 316 -18.33 1.12 13.92
C VAL A 316 -17.89 0.90 12.48
N THR A 317 -18.01 1.94 11.65
CA THR A 317 -17.56 1.92 10.25
C THR A 317 -16.04 1.70 10.16
N GLU A 318 -15.26 2.41 10.99
CA GLU A 318 -13.81 2.29 11.06
C GLU A 318 -13.40 0.86 11.42
N ARG A 319 -13.98 0.27 12.48
CA ARG A 319 -13.65 -1.10 12.89
C ARG A 319 -13.94 -2.13 11.81
N PHE A 320 -15.09 -2.03 11.16
CA PHE A 320 -15.44 -2.89 10.02
C PHE A 320 -14.41 -2.75 8.88
N LEU A 321 -14.08 -1.52 8.49
CA LEU A 321 -13.12 -1.27 7.42
C LEU A 321 -11.70 -1.70 7.79
N GLU A 322 -11.26 -1.50 9.04
CA GLU A 322 -9.99 -1.99 9.55
C GLU A 322 -9.88 -3.50 9.37
N SER A 323 -10.92 -4.24 9.77
CA SER A 323 -10.95 -5.70 9.64
C SER A 323 -10.92 -6.14 8.17
N VAL A 324 -11.77 -5.57 7.31
CA VAL A 324 -11.78 -5.90 5.88
C VAL A 324 -10.46 -5.54 5.19
N CYS A 325 -9.87 -4.37 5.50
CA CYS A 325 -8.56 -3.98 4.98
C CYS A 325 -7.47 -4.96 5.40
N GLN A 326 -7.53 -5.49 6.64
CA GLN A 326 -6.60 -6.49 7.13
C GLN A 326 -6.79 -7.83 6.41
N SER A 327 -8.02 -8.26 6.14
CA SER A 327 -8.30 -9.46 5.33
C SER A 327 -7.77 -9.31 3.91
N VAL A 328 -7.95 -8.14 3.27
CA VAL A 328 -7.37 -7.85 1.95
C VAL A 328 -5.85 -7.94 1.97
N LYS A 329 -5.20 -7.34 2.97
CA LYS A 329 -3.73 -7.39 3.15
C LYS A 329 -3.24 -8.82 3.37
N ALA A 330 -3.94 -9.62 4.17
CA ALA A 330 -3.57 -10.99 4.50
C ALA A 330 -3.50 -11.91 3.27
N VAL A 331 -4.29 -11.64 2.23
CA VAL A 331 -4.28 -12.40 0.97
C VAL A 331 -3.63 -11.64 -0.19
N SER A 332 -2.97 -10.50 0.09
CA SER A 332 -2.35 -9.64 -0.93
C SER A 332 -3.31 -9.24 -2.07
N ALA A 333 -4.59 -9.02 -1.75
CA ALA A 333 -5.60 -8.56 -2.71
C ALA A 333 -5.50 -7.04 -2.94
N LEU A 334 -6.11 -6.55 -4.01
CA LEU A 334 -6.42 -5.11 -4.15
C LEU A 334 -7.89 -4.89 -3.83
N GLY A 335 -8.17 -4.25 -2.70
CA GLY A 335 -9.50 -3.80 -2.32
C GLY A 335 -9.71 -2.35 -2.76
N HIS A 336 -10.87 -2.05 -3.34
CA HIS A 336 -11.31 -0.68 -3.50
C HIS A 336 -12.71 -0.47 -2.95
N TYR A 337 -12.92 0.71 -2.37
CA TYR A 337 -14.06 1.02 -1.53
C TYR A 337 -14.71 2.30 -2.02
N VAL A 338 -15.98 2.22 -2.38
CA VAL A 338 -16.69 3.32 -3.03
C VAL A 338 -17.45 4.13 -1.99
N LEU A 339 -17.06 5.39 -1.79
CA LEU A 339 -17.76 6.35 -0.93
C LEU A 339 -17.93 7.68 -1.69
N PRO A 340 -18.98 7.83 -2.52
CA PRO A 340 -19.11 8.93 -3.47
C PRO A 340 -19.61 10.21 -2.78
N ILE A 341 -18.82 10.74 -1.85
CA ILE A 341 -19.05 12.02 -1.17
C ILE A 341 -17.80 12.89 -1.33
N GLU A 342 -17.89 14.17 -0.98
CA GLU A 342 -16.74 15.08 -1.07
C GLU A 342 -15.56 14.60 -0.22
N ARG A 343 -14.35 14.66 -0.78
CA ARG A 343 -13.09 14.35 -0.10
C ARG A 343 -12.85 15.24 1.13
N SER A 344 -13.37 16.48 1.09
CA SER A 344 -13.34 17.43 2.19
C SER A 344 -14.37 17.16 3.28
N SER A 345 -15.18 16.10 3.18
CA SER A 345 -16.09 15.71 4.26
C SER A 345 -15.32 15.25 5.51
N LYS A 346 -15.94 15.41 6.69
CA LYS A 346 -15.34 14.94 7.95
C LYS A 346 -15.14 13.42 7.93
N THR A 347 -16.14 12.69 7.43
CA THR A 347 -16.11 11.24 7.33
C THR A 347 -14.93 10.74 6.50
N VAL A 348 -14.72 11.29 5.29
CA VAL A 348 -13.57 10.88 4.45
C VAL A 348 -12.25 11.11 5.17
N ARG A 349 -12.05 12.27 5.82
CA ARG A 349 -10.82 12.54 6.58
C ARG A 349 -10.57 11.56 7.72
N GLN A 350 -11.62 11.04 8.35
CA GLN A 350 -11.49 10.05 9.43
C GLN A 350 -11.10 8.68 8.86
N LEU A 351 -11.74 8.27 7.75
CA LEU A 351 -11.51 6.97 7.13
C LEU A 351 -10.23 6.90 6.29
N GLU A 352 -9.72 8.01 5.76
CA GLU A 352 -8.57 8.08 4.84
C GLU A 352 -7.33 7.33 5.36
N ALA A 353 -7.09 7.36 6.68
CA ALA A 353 -5.93 6.73 7.32
C ALA A 353 -5.94 5.20 7.27
N LEU A 354 -7.10 4.57 7.00
CA LEU A 354 -7.22 3.11 6.89
C LEU A 354 -6.73 2.57 5.53
N PHE A 355 -6.67 3.44 4.53
CA PHE A 355 -6.38 3.07 3.15
C PHE A 355 -4.92 3.38 2.80
N ASP A 356 -4.39 2.62 1.86
CA ASP A 356 -3.03 2.83 1.35
C ASP A 356 -3.00 3.97 0.32
N ALA A 357 -4.14 4.22 -0.34
CA ALA A 357 -4.35 5.39 -1.21
C ALA A 357 -5.83 5.84 -1.26
N THR A 358 -6.04 7.09 -1.68
CA THR A 358 -7.36 7.62 -2.03
C THR A 358 -7.37 8.14 -3.46
N VAL A 359 -8.35 7.71 -4.24
CA VAL A 359 -8.68 8.26 -5.56
C VAL A 359 -9.80 9.27 -5.39
N GLU A 360 -9.48 10.53 -5.64
CA GLU A 360 -10.46 11.61 -5.66
C GLU A 360 -10.93 11.83 -7.10
N LEU A 361 -12.25 11.82 -7.29
CA LEU A 361 -12.91 12.08 -8.56
C LEU A 361 -13.53 13.48 -8.56
N ARG A 362 -13.47 14.14 -9.71
CA ARG A 362 -14.22 15.38 -9.97
C ARG A 362 -14.64 15.49 -11.42
N VAL A 363 -15.58 16.40 -11.67
CA VAL A 363 -15.85 16.91 -13.01
C VAL A 363 -15.12 18.25 -13.16
N GLY A 364 -14.01 18.25 -13.89
CA GLY A 364 -13.24 19.44 -14.24
C GLY A 364 -13.71 20.09 -15.53
N GLU A 365 -13.02 21.15 -15.96
CA GLU A 365 -13.35 21.88 -17.20
C GLU A 365 -13.23 21.01 -18.45
N SER A 366 -12.29 20.05 -18.44
CA SER A 366 -12.02 19.14 -19.56
C SER A 366 -12.76 17.80 -19.44
N GLY A 367 -13.70 17.67 -18.49
CA GLY A 367 -14.48 16.46 -18.25
C GLY A 367 -14.11 15.75 -16.94
N ALA A 368 -14.29 14.43 -16.91
CA ALA A 368 -14.00 13.63 -15.73
C ALA A 368 -12.49 13.55 -15.46
N GLU A 369 -12.10 13.86 -14.22
CA GLU A 369 -10.71 13.86 -13.77
C GLU A 369 -10.57 13.08 -12.48
N GLN A 370 -9.37 12.57 -12.25
CA GLN A 370 -8.98 11.89 -11.03
C GLN A 370 -7.67 12.44 -10.48
N ARG A 371 -7.48 12.24 -9.18
CA ARG A 371 -6.25 12.54 -8.46
C ARG A 371 -5.99 11.46 -7.42
N TRP A 372 -4.72 11.08 -7.27
CA TRP A 372 -4.32 10.06 -6.31
C TRP A 372 -3.63 10.72 -5.12
N HIS A 373 -4.10 10.38 -3.93
CA HIS A 373 -3.43 10.63 -2.67
C HIS A 373 -2.79 9.33 -2.20
N LEU A 374 -1.47 9.28 -2.18
CA LEU A 374 -0.67 8.13 -1.80
C LEU A 374 -0.20 8.34 -0.36
N HIS A 375 -0.86 7.69 0.58
CA HIS A 375 -0.75 8.03 2.01
C HIS A 375 0.62 7.64 2.59
N GLU A 376 1.19 6.51 2.17
CA GLU A 376 2.52 6.09 2.63
C GLU A 376 3.64 7.05 2.25
N SER A 377 3.53 7.70 1.08
CA SER A 377 4.53 8.63 0.56
C SER A 377 4.16 10.09 0.77
N ASN A 378 3.03 10.35 1.43
CA ASN A 378 2.39 11.65 1.56
C ASN A 378 2.36 12.45 0.24
N TYR A 379 2.16 11.76 -0.88
CA TYR A 379 2.21 12.37 -2.19
C TYR A 379 0.82 12.49 -2.78
N THR A 380 0.52 13.66 -3.33
CA THR A 380 -0.70 13.90 -4.08
C THR A 380 -0.33 14.20 -5.53
N THR A 381 -0.88 13.44 -6.47
CA THR A 381 -0.67 13.71 -7.90
C THR A 381 -1.36 15.00 -8.31
N ASP A 382 -0.97 15.54 -9.47
CA ASP A 382 -1.83 16.49 -10.17
C ASP A 382 -3.15 15.82 -10.59
N TRP A 383 -4.12 16.65 -10.96
CA TRP A 383 -5.33 16.18 -11.61
C TRP A 383 -5.02 15.71 -13.03
N PHE A 384 -5.53 14.53 -13.39
CA PHE A 384 -5.40 14.01 -14.74
C PHE A 384 -6.71 13.36 -15.19
N ALA A 385 -6.90 13.23 -16.50
CA ALA A 385 -8.14 12.71 -17.06
C ALA A 385 -8.46 11.30 -16.52
N LEU A 386 -9.71 11.09 -16.13
CA LEU A 386 -10.24 9.76 -15.86
C LEU A 386 -10.38 9.05 -17.20
N ARG A 387 -9.41 8.17 -17.50
CA ARG A 387 -9.43 7.41 -18.75
C ARG A 387 -10.34 6.20 -18.61
N ASP A 388 -11.23 6.05 -19.58
CA ASP A 388 -11.99 4.82 -19.71
C ASP A 388 -11.06 3.69 -20.16
N SER A 389 -11.10 2.56 -19.46
CA SER A 389 -10.22 1.41 -19.72
C SER A 389 -10.76 0.52 -20.84
N ARG A 390 -11.47 1.09 -21.82
CA ARG A 390 -12.14 0.33 -22.89
C ARG A 390 -11.17 -0.34 -23.84
#